data_AF-A0A399WTM4-F1
#
_entry.id   AF-A0A399WTM4-F1
#
_cell.length_a   1.000
_cell.length_b   1.000
_cell.length_c   1.000
_cell.angle_alpha   90.00
_cell.angle_beta   90.00
_cell.angle_gamma   90.00
#
_symmetry.space_group_name_H-M   'P 1'
#
loop_
_entity.id
_entity.type
_entity.pdbx_description
1 polymer ?
#
loop_
_entity_poly.entity_id
_entity_poly.type
_entity_poly.pdbx_seq_one_letter_code
_entity_poly.pdbx_strand_id
1 'polypeptide(L)'
;MAKEKRLPQELEDLLWTVAESDDPRVRSEFELRYPHLRGELATRTAMLDVLRHAKPKSGSEGSKLRPFETPKSARPRSLWLAPALAVLLAALGFGAFSLTKLLISSSAPPPKTEVQGTGSEPSQAPPEDGGTMQGMTPDGVEDAGRRGVGERPTPPPTPEKSIELLAQGMSLMEALDKIAMFGQVDIQVMPDVQNVPLVFGDSPPGAKVIGNVRQLLEMIERVAPVRILDNGENAYLVLPLDKVRNLEPEPGPTGEAAPSSSRPRGPVSSSGGN
;
A
#
# COMPACT_ATOMS: atom_id res chain seq x y z
N MET A 1 22.45 10.88 -8.61
CA MET A 1 21.19 11.40 -9.17
C MET A 1 20.84 10.58 -10.40
N ALA A 2 19.92 9.63 -10.28
CA ALA A 2 19.44 8.87 -11.42
C ALA A 2 18.59 9.81 -12.29
N LYS A 3 18.90 9.91 -13.59
CA LYS A 3 18.01 10.59 -14.54
C LYS A 3 16.74 9.74 -14.62
N GLU A 4 15.65 10.23 -14.06
CA GLU A 4 14.32 9.69 -14.30
C GLU A 4 14.09 9.62 -15.81
N LYS A 5 13.91 8.41 -16.33
CA LYS A 5 13.60 8.19 -17.73
C LYS A 5 12.16 8.66 -17.95
N ARG A 6 11.98 9.91 -18.34
CA ARG A 6 10.67 10.42 -18.78
C ARG A 6 10.21 9.60 -19.99
N LEU A 7 8.99 9.10 -19.92
CA LEU A 7 8.34 8.42 -21.03
C LEU A 7 8.09 9.44 -22.16
N PRO A 8 8.11 9.00 -23.43
CA PRO A 8 7.64 9.84 -24.53
C PRO A 8 6.19 10.29 -24.25
N GLN A 9 5.88 11.56 -24.54
CA GLN A 9 4.58 12.16 -24.23
C GLN A 9 3.41 11.39 -24.84
N GLU A 10 3.55 10.92 -26.08
CA GLU A 10 2.53 10.11 -26.77
C GLU A 10 2.20 8.81 -26.02
N LEU A 11 3.21 8.20 -25.39
CA LEU A 11 3.03 6.97 -24.63
C LEU A 11 2.36 7.24 -23.29
N GLU A 12 2.64 8.39 -22.69
CA GLU A 12 1.99 8.87 -21.48
C GLU A 12 0.50 9.17 -21.71
N ASP A 13 0.16 9.83 -22.83
CA ASP A 13 -1.23 10.10 -23.23
C ASP A 13 -1.99 8.79 -23.51
N LEU A 14 -1.35 7.85 -24.20
CA LEU A 14 -1.91 6.52 -24.45
C LEU A 14 -2.16 5.76 -23.14
N LEU A 15 -1.17 5.76 -22.22
CA LEU A 15 -1.26 5.10 -20.92
C LEU A 15 -2.42 5.69 -20.09
N TRP A 16 -2.62 7.01 -20.13
CA TRP A 16 -3.75 7.67 -19.46
C TRP A 16 -5.10 7.28 -20.09
N THR A 17 -5.17 7.26 -21.42
CA THR A 17 -6.38 6.87 -22.17
C THR A 17 -6.80 5.42 -21.86
N VAL A 18 -5.83 4.51 -21.77
CA VAL A 18 -6.09 3.10 -21.44
C VAL A 18 -6.52 2.94 -19.98
N ALA A 19 -5.92 3.69 -19.05
CA ALA A 19 -6.31 3.66 -17.64
C ALA A 19 -7.73 4.19 -17.42
N GLU A 20 -8.15 5.20 -18.21
CA GLU A 20 -9.50 5.77 -18.14
C GLU A 20 -10.58 4.86 -18.76
N SER A 21 -10.19 3.99 -19.70
CA SER A 21 -11.09 3.00 -20.32
C SER A 21 -11.54 1.93 -19.32
N ASP A 22 -12.84 1.64 -19.30
CA ASP A 22 -13.44 0.56 -18.50
C ASP A 22 -13.42 -0.81 -19.22
N ASP A 23 -12.95 -0.86 -20.47
CA ASP A 23 -12.88 -2.12 -21.22
C ASP A 23 -11.62 -2.93 -20.84
N PRO A 24 -11.76 -4.12 -20.22
CA PRO A 24 -10.63 -4.95 -19.82
C PRO A 24 -9.81 -5.45 -21.02
N ARG A 25 -10.41 -5.52 -22.22
CA ARG A 25 -9.70 -5.95 -23.43
C ARG A 25 -8.62 -4.96 -23.83
N VAL A 26 -8.92 -3.68 -23.80
CA VAL A 26 -7.98 -2.60 -24.13
C VAL A 26 -6.78 -2.61 -23.18
N ARG A 27 -7.02 -2.84 -21.88
CA ARG A 27 -5.96 -2.98 -20.88
C ARG A 27 -5.08 -4.21 -21.19
N SER A 28 -5.69 -5.37 -21.45
CA SER A 28 -4.94 -6.59 -21.76
C SER A 28 -4.08 -6.46 -23.03
N GLU A 29 -4.58 -5.79 -24.07
CA GLU A 29 -3.82 -5.51 -25.29
C GLU A 29 -2.65 -4.55 -25.04
N PHE A 30 -2.86 -3.52 -24.23
CA PHE A 30 -1.80 -2.59 -23.85
C PHE A 30 -0.70 -3.30 -23.06
N GLU A 31 -1.05 -4.15 -22.10
CA GLU A 31 -0.10 -4.92 -21.31
C GLU A 31 0.73 -5.91 -22.16
N LEU A 32 0.11 -6.50 -23.19
CA LEU A 32 0.79 -7.35 -24.16
C LEU A 32 1.78 -6.55 -25.02
N ARG A 33 1.41 -5.33 -25.45
CA ARG A 33 2.29 -4.47 -26.26
C ARG A 33 3.40 -3.80 -25.47
N TYR A 34 3.14 -3.41 -24.21
CA TYR A 34 4.06 -2.63 -23.37
C TYR A 34 4.25 -3.27 -21.99
N PRO A 35 4.89 -4.45 -21.91
CA PRO A 35 4.98 -5.22 -20.66
C PRO A 35 5.78 -4.51 -19.56
N HIS A 36 6.67 -3.57 -19.92
CA HIS A 36 7.47 -2.78 -18.97
C HIS A 36 6.68 -1.63 -18.32
N LEU A 37 5.48 -1.32 -18.80
CA LEU A 37 4.61 -0.25 -18.27
C LEU A 37 3.43 -0.76 -17.46
N ARG A 38 3.38 -2.05 -17.13
CA ARG A 38 2.27 -2.64 -16.37
C ARG A 38 2.13 -2.02 -14.98
N GLY A 39 3.25 -1.76 -14.30
CA GLY A 39 3.25 -1.09 -12.99
C GLY A 39 2.67 0.33 -13.08
N GLU A 40 3.12 1.11 -14.07
CA GLU A 40 2.61 2.47 -14.29
C GLU A 40 1.10 2.48 -14.63
N LEU A 41 0.62 1.53 -15.43
CA LEU A 41 -0.81 1.38 -15.73
C LEU A 41 -1.62 1.07 -14.47
N ALA A 42 -1.14 0.14 -13.62
CA ALA A 42 -1.80 -0.23 -12.38
C ALA A 42 -1.91 0.97 -11.42
N THR A 43 -0.81 1.72 -11.25
CA THR A 43 -0.78 2.93 -10.42
C THR A 43 -1.80 3.97 -10.88
N ARG A 44 -1.88 4.24 -12.19
CA ARG A 44 -2.83 5.21 -12.76
C ARG A 44 -4.27 4.75 -12.64
N THR A 45 -4.52 3.45 -12.83
CA THR A 45 -5.86 2.86 -12.65
C THR A 45 -6.33 3.00 -11.20
N ALA A 46 -5.47 2.67 -10.22
CA ALA A 46 -5.78 2.83 -8.81
C ALA A 46 -6.06 4.30 -8.44
N MET A 47 -5.28 5.25 -8.98
CA MET A 47 -5.51 6.67 -8.79
C MET A 47 -6.89 7.12 -9.33
N LEU A 48 -7.25 6.67 -10.53
CA LEU A 48 -8.54 6.97 -11.13
C LEU A 48 -9.70 6.34 -10.35
N ASP A 49 -9.52 5.13 -9.83
CA ASP A 49 -10.52 4.48 -8.97
C ASP A 49 -10.74 5.28 -7.68
N VAL A 50 -9.67 5.71 -7.01
CA VAL A 50 -9.78 6.58 -5.82
C VAL A 50 -10.55 7.87 -6.16
N LEU A 51 -10.23 8.52 -7.28
CA LEU A 51 -10.92 9.74 -7.72
C LEU A 51 -12.41 9.51 -8.05
N ARG A 52 -12.74 8.38 -8.68
CA ARG A 52 -14.13 8.00 -8.97
C ARG A 52 -14.93 7.77 -7.69
N HIS A 53 -14.34 7.11 -6.70
CA HIS A 53 -14.96 6.87 -5.39
C HIS A 53 -14.99 8.11 -4.49
N ALA A 54 -14.06 9.06 -4.67
CA ALA A 54 -14.03 10.32 -3.95
C ALA A 54 -15.15 11.29 -4.39
N LYS A 55 -15.82 11.05 -5.53
CA LYS A 55 -16.94 11.88 -5.96
C LYS A 55 -18.11 11.69 -4.97
N PRO A 56 -18.52 12.74 -4.22
CA PRO A 56 -19.60 12.61 -3.26
C PRO A 56 -20.86 12.14 -3.99
N LYS A 57 -21.42 11.00 -3.56
CA LYS A 57 -22.71 10.49 -4.08
C LYS A 57 -23.72 11.64 -4.01
N SER A 58 -24.15 12.14 -5.17
CA SER A 58 -25.06 13.29 -5.28
C SER A 58 -26.51 12.96 -4.89
N GLY A 59 -26.69 12.09 -3.89
CA GLY A 59 -27.96 11.61 -3.35
C GLY A 59 -28.01 11.63 -1.82
N SER A 60 -26.98 12.11 -1.12
CA SER A 60 -27.12 12.47 0.30
C SER A 60 -27.85 13.81 0.36
N GLU A 61 -29.18 13.73 0.49
CA GLU A 61 -30.01 14.86 0.88
C GLU A 61 -29.36 15.59 2.06
N GLY A 62 -29.09 16.89 1.89
CA GLY A 62 -28.88 17.79 3.02
C GLY A 62 -27.52 18.48 3.14
N SER A 63 -26.51 18.15 2.34
CA SER A 63 -25.34 19.04 2.25
C SER A 63 -25.68 20.23 1.34
N LYS A 64 -26.32 21.26 1.92
CA LYS A 64 -26.30 22.61 1.35
C LYS A 64 -24.84 23.01 1.26
N LEU A 65 -24.21 22.74 0.12
CA LEU A 65 -22.94 23.32 -0.26
C LEU A 65 -23.09 24.82 -0.02
N ARG A 66 -22.43 25.33 1.03
CA ARG A 66 -22.30 26.77 1.20
C ARG A 66 -21.76 27.29 -0.13
N PRO A 67 -22.38 28.33 -0.72
CA PRO A 67 -21.80 28.98 -1.89
C PRO A 67 -20.35 29.25 -1.56
N PHE A 68 -19.45 28.81 -2.45
CA PHE A 68 -18.02 29.13 -2.34
C PHE A 68 -17.93 30.65 -2.15
N GLU A 69 -17.64 31.09 -0.93
CA GLU A 69 -17.29 32.48 -0.70
C GLU A 69 -15.98 32.68 -1.47
N THR A 70 -16.08 33.30 -2.64
CA THR A 70 -14.91 33.73 -3.41
C THR A 70 -14.01 34.47 -2.43
N PRO A 71 -12.76 34.01 -2.17
CA PRO A 71 -11.90 34.66 -1.21
C PRO A 71 -11.77 36.12 -1.65
N LYS A 72 -12.28 37.03 -0.82
CA LYS A 72 -12.12 38.47 -1.04
C LYS A 72 -10.63 38.70 -1.20
N SER A 73 -10.21 39.04 -2.42
CA SER A 73 -8.84 39.40 -2.77
C SER A 73 -8.23 40.17 -1.60
N ALA A 74 -7.31 39.52 -0.89
CA ALA A 74 -6.59 40.15 0.20
C ALA A 74 -5.80 41.29 -0.43
N ARG A 75 -6.26 42.53 -0.22
CA ARG A 75 -5.51 43.72 -0.66
C ARG A 75 -4.09 43.58 -0.12
N PRO A 76 -3.05 43.70 -0.97
CA PRO A 76 -1.67 43.53 -0.54
C PRO A 76 -1.33 44.64 0.46
N ARG A 77 -1.48 44.33 1.75
CA ARG A 77 -1.02 45.20 2.82
C ARG A 77 0.48 44.99 2.95
N SER A 78 1.21 46.04 2.57
CA SER A 78 2.63 46.28 2.85
C SER A 78 3.64 45.52 1.97
N LEU A 79 3.96 46.12 0.82
CA LEU A 79 5.18 45.85 0.05
C LEU A 79 6.48 46.19 0.83
N TRP A 80 6.38 46.79 2.03
CA TRP A 80 7.53 47.27 2.80
C TRP A 80 8.14 46.20 3.73
N LEU A 81 7.46 45.06 3.92
CA LEU A 81 7.97 43.93 4.73
C LEU A 81 8.80 42.93 3.90
N ALA A 82 8.69 42.96 2.58
CA ALA A 82 9.44 42.08 1.68
C ALA A 82 10.97 42.16 1.84
N PRO A 83 11.61 43.34 1.96
CA PRO A 83 13.07 43.39 2.13
C PRO A 83 13.52 42.84 3.49
N ALA A 84 12.74 43.04 4.56
CA ALA A 84 13.07 42.52 5.89
C ALA A 84 13.06 40.98 5.93
N LEU A 85 12.09 40.36 5.25
CA LEU A 85 12.01 38.90 5.15
C LEU A 85 13.16 38.31 4.32
N ALA A 86 13.56 38.98 3.23
CA ALA A 86 14.69 38.56 2.41
C ALA A 86 16.02 38.59 3.17
N VAL A 87 16.24 39.63 4.00
CA VAL A 87 17.44 39.71 4.86
C VAL A 87 17.43 38.62 5.94
N LEU A 88 16.27 38.33 6.54
CA LEU A 88 16.13 37.25 7.53
C LEU A 88 16.46 35.88 6.92
N LEU A 89 15.94 35.59 5.72
CA LEU A 89 16.20 34.34 5.00
C LEU A 89 17.68 34.22 4.60
N ALA A 90 18.31 35.30 4.15
CA ALA A 90 19.73 35.33 3.82
C ALA A 90 20.60 35.08 5.07
N ALA A 91 20.26 35.69 6.22
CA ALA A 91 20.97 35.48 7.47
C ALA A 91 20.83 34.04 7.98
N LEU A 92 19.64 33.44 7.86
CA LEU A 92 19.40 32.04 8.24
C LEU A 92 20.22 31.08 7.37
N GLY A 93 20.25 31.31 6.06
CA GLY A 93 21.06 30.51 5.12
C GLY A 93 22.56 30.61 5.41
N PHE A 94 23.06 31.81 5.70
CA PHE A 94 24.47 32.02 6.04
C PHE A 94 24.83 31.35 7.38
N GLY A 95 23.96 31.45 8.39
CA GLY A 95 24.14 30.77 9.67
C GLY A 95 24.21 29.24 9.54
N ALA A 96 23.33 28.64 8.75
CA ALA A 96 23.34 27.19 8.50
C ALA A 96 24.62 26.71 7.80
N PHE A 97 25.12 27.50 6.83
CA PHE A 97 26.36 27.20 6.13
C PHE A 97 27.59 27.28 7.04
N SER A 98 27.68 28.31 7.90
CA SER A 98 28.78 28.45 8.85
C SER A 98 28.85 27.31 9.87
N LEU A 99 27.70 26.87 10.40
CA LEU A 99 27.65 25.75 11.35
C LEU A 99 28.14 24.44 10.70
N THR A 100 27.71 24.20 9.46
CA THR A 100 28.07 23.00 8.69
C THR A 100 29.58 22.96 8.42
N LYS A 101 30.18 24.09 8.06
CA LYS A 101 31.64 24.17 7.87
C LYS A 101 32.42 23.87 9.14
N LEU A 102 31.96 24.37 10.29
CA LEU A 102 32.63 24.14 11.57
C LEU A 102 32.62 22.66 11.98
N LEU A 103 31.48 21.98 11.78
CA LEU A 103 31.31 20.56 12.08
C LEU A 103 32.15 19.67 11.17
N ILE A 104 32.24 19.98 9.88
CA ILE A 104 33.03 19.19 8.91
C ILE A 104 34.53 19.34 9.17
N SER A 105 35.00 20.53 9.57
CA SER A 105 36.41 20.75 9.90
C SER A 105 36.87 20.06 11.19
N SER A 106 35.96 19.66 12.07
CA SER A 106 36.26 18.90 13.29
C SER A 106 36.20 17.37 13.11
N SER A 107 35.80 16.88 11.94
CA SER A 107 35.88 15.44 11.66
C SER A 107 37.34 15.06 11.44
N ALA A 108 37.94 14.43 12.45
CA ALA A 108 39.26 13.80 12.33
C ALA A 108 39.28 12.92 11.06
N PRO A 109 40.39 12.93 10.29
CA PRO A 109 40.49 12.13 9.08
C PRO A 109 40.22 10.66 9.42
N PRO A 110 39.38 9.95 8.65
CA PRO A 110 39.09 8.56 8.91
C PRO A 110 40.41 7.78 8.94
N PRO A 111 40.60 6.86 9.90
CA PRO A 111 41.79 6.03 9.94
C PRO A 111 41.94 5.33 8.58
N LYS A 112 43.14 5.42 8.00
CA LYS A 112 43.47 4.68 6.78
C LYS A 112 43.27 3.20 7.07
N THR A 113 42.16 2.63 6.60
CA THR A 113 41.98 1.19 6.55
C THR A 113 42.99 0.66 5.55
N GLU A 114 44.09 0.12 6.05
CA GLU A 114 45.05 -0.65 5.30
C GLU A 114 44.31 -1.88 4.75
N VAL A 115 44.13 -1.93 3.43
CA VAL A 115 43.50 -3.03 2.73
C VAL A 115 44.44 -4.23 2.81
N GLN A 116 44.26 -5.06 3.83
CA GLN A 116 44.93 -6.36 3.92
C GLN A 116 44.23 -7.30 2.93
N GLY A 117 44.90 -7.50 1.79
CA GLY A 117 44.47 -8.45 0.78
C GLY A 117 44.46 -9.87 1.32
N THR A 118 43.28 -10.47 1.39
CA THR A 118 43.12 -11.92 1.42
C THR A 118 42.52 -12.33 0.08
N GLY A 119 43.41 -12.83 -0.78
CA GLY A 119 43.02 -13.62 -1.93
C GLY A 119 42.32 -14.90 -1.46
N SER A 120 41.25 -15.26 -2.15
CA SER A 120 40.65 -16.60 -2.10
C SER A 120 40.10 -16.89 -3.49
N GLU A 121 41.02 -17.39 -4.30
CA GLU A 121 40.89 -18.55 -5.19
C GLU A 121 39.48 -18.96 -5.67
N PRO A 122 39.20 -18.92 -6.98
CA PRO A 122 37.98 -19.48 -7.55
C PRO A 122 38.09 -21.01 -7.66
N SER A 123 37.30 -21.72 -6.85
CA SER A 123 37.15 -23.17 -6.96
C SER A 123 36.26 -23.51 -8.15
N GLN A 124 36.89 -24.01 -9.22
CA GLN A 124 36.24 -24.74 -10.31
C GLN A 124 35.76 -26.10 -9.79
N ALA A 125 34.51 -26.46 -10.11
CA ALA A 125 34.01 -27.83 -10.02
C ALA A 125 33.56 -28.31 -11.42
N PRO A 126 33.66 -29.62 -11.70
CA PRO A 126 33.89 -30.18 -13.04
C PRO A 126 32.61 -30.51 -13.84
N PRO A 127 32.75 -30.86 -15.14
CA PRO A 127 31.65 -31.30 -15.99
C PRO A 127 31.37 -32.81 -15.84
N GLU A 128 30.11 -33.20 -15.71
CA GLU A 128 29.68 -34.61 -15.84
C GLU A 128 28.86 -34.84 -17.12
N ASP A 129 29.55 -35.48 -18.05
CA ASP A 129 29.15 -36.58 -18.94
C ASP A 129 27.66 -36.89 -19.21
N GLY A 130 27.29 -36.77 -20.49
CA GLY A 130 27.21 -37.94 -21.38
C GLY A 130 26.24 -39.08 -21.03
N GLY A 131 25.00 -38.98 -21.49
CA GLY A 131 24.04 -40.11 -21.56
C GLY A 131 23.31 -40.16 -22.89
N THR A 132 23.88 -40.85 -23.88
CA THR A 132 23.26 -41.20 -25.17
C THR A 132 22.63 -42.60 -25.08
N MET A 133 21.39 -42.77 -25.58
CA MET A 133 20.84 -43.91 -26.35
C MET A 133 19.30 -43.73 -26.45
N GLN A 134 18.77 -43.38 -27.63
CA GLN A 134 18.17 -44.26 -28.64
C GLN A 134 16.77 -44.81 -28.28
N GLY A 135 15.81 -44.59 -29.18
CA GLY A 135 14.69 -45.53 -29.35
C GLY A 135 13.35 -44.95 -29.80
N MET A 136 13.15 -44.92 -31.12
CA MET A 136 11.93 -45.28 -31.86
C MET A 136 10.57 -44.56 -31.63
N THR A 137 10.10 -43.98 -32.74
CA THR A 137 8.75 -43.53 -33.22
C THR A 137 7.61 -44.56 -33.06
N PRO A 138 6.29 -44.30 -33.35
CA PRO A 138 5.73 -43.33 -34.31
C PRO A 138 4.37 -42.63 -33.98
N ASP A 139 4.02 -41.71 -34.88
CA ASP A 139 2.71 -41.16 -35.27
C ASP A 139 1.46 -41.46 -34.42
N GLY A 140 0.93 -40.38 -33.82
CA GLY A 140 -0.43 -40.26 -33.32
C GLY A 140 -1.03 -38.93 -33.78
N VAL A 141 -1.94 -39.04 -34.73
CA VAL A 141 -2.68 -37.99 -35.42
C VAL A 141 -3.67 -37.27 -34.48
N GLU A 142 -3.92 -35.98 -34.75
CA GLU A 142 -5.07 -35.16 -34.33
C GLU A 142 -5.20 -34.71 -32.86
N ASP A 143 -4.83 -33.45 -32.59
CA ASP A 143 -5.78 -32.41 -32.13
C ASP A 143 -5.10 -31.02 -32.13
N ALA A 144 -5.33 -30.24 -33.19
CA ALA A 144 -4.80 -28.88 -33.33
C ALA A 144 -5.63 -27.81 -32.58
N GLY A 145 -6.52 -28.20 -31.66
CA GLY A 145 -7.48 -27.29 -31.01
C GLY A 145 -7.27 -26.99 -29.52
N ARG A 146 -6.38 -27.69 -28.81
CA ARG A 146 -6.21 -27.52 -27.35
C ARG A 146 -4.76 -27.39 -26.95
N ARG A 147 -4.15 -26.25 -27.28
CA ARG A 147 -2.92 -25.81 -26.63
C ARG A 147 -3.28 -25.35 -25.21
N GLY A 148 -3.38 -26.33 -24.31
CA GLY A 148 -3.47 -26.08 -22.87
C GLY A 148 -2.34 -25.15 -22.47
N VAL A 149 -2.69 -24.01 -21.90
CA VAL A 149 -1.75 -23.15 -21.19
C VAL A 149 -1.27 -23.99 -20.02
N GLY A 150 -0.14 -24.68 -20.18
CA GLY A 150 0.49 -25.42 -19.08
C GLY A 150 0.63 -24.45 -17.92
N GLU A 151 0.13 -24.85 -16.74
CA GLU A 151 0.21 -24.05 -15.53
C GLU A 151 1.66 -23.59 -15.37
N ARG A 152 1.87 -22.28 -15.51
CA ARG A 152 3.18 -21.68 -15.35
C ARG A 152 3.63 -22.04 -13.93
N PRO A 153 4.81 -22.65 -13.75
CA PRO A 153 5.31 -22.98 -12.42
C PRO A 153 5.21 -21.74 -11.53
N THR A 154 4.37 -21.82 -10.50
CA THR A 154 4.22 -20.74 -9.52
C THR A 154 5.62 -20.51 -8.94
N PRO A 155 6.17 -19.29 -9.02
CA PRO A 155 7.48 -19.03 -8.43
C PRO A 155 7.43 -19.41 -6.95
N PRO A 156 8.49 -20.05 -6.42
CA PRO A 156 8.54 -20.46 -5.02
C PRO A 156 8.29 -19.23 -4.13
N PRO A 157 7.46 -19.36 -3.07
CA PRO A 157 7.19 -18.27 -2.17
C PRO A 157 8.50 -17.75 -1.62
N THR A 158 8.73 -16.45 -1.75
CA THR A 158 9.96 -15.82 -1.23
C THR A 158 9.92 -15.94 0.29
N PRO A 159 10.97 -16.46 0.94
CA PRO A 159 10.96 -16.65 2.39
C PRO A 159 10.76 -15.30 3.08
N GLU A 160 9.64 -15.15 3.80
CA GLU A 160 9.33 -13.95 4.56
C GLU A 160 10.33 -13.79 5.71
N LYS A 161 10.93 -12.60 5.81
CA LYS A 161 11.90 -12.28 6.86
C LYS A 161 11.18 -12.11 8.20
N SER A 162 11.59 -12.86 9.21
CA SER A 162 11.07 -12.70 10.57
C SER A 162 11.64 -11.44 11.23
N ILE A 163 10.81 -10.77 12.03
CA ILE A 163 11.14 -9.56 12.77
C ILE A 163 10.94 -9.84 14.27
N GLU A 164 11.87 -9.36 15.10
CA GLU A 164 11.80 -9.47 16.56
C GLU A 164 11.34 -8.14 17.17
N LEU A 165 10.25 -8.15 17.94
CA LEU A 165 9.78 -7.02 18.76
C LEU A 165 9.88 -7.36 20.25
N LEU A 166 9.95 -6.35 21.11
CA LEU A 166 9.85 -6.57 22.55
C LEU A 166 8.38 -6.72 22.94
N ALA A 167 8.08 -7.72 23.77
CA ALA A 167 6.72 -8.03 24.18
C ALA A 167 6.11 -6.98 25.14
N GLN A 168 6.95 -6.25 25.87
CA GLN A 168 6.55 -5.22 26.82
C GLN A 168 7.49 -4.02 26.78
N GLY A 169 6.96 -2.85 27.12
CA GLY A 169 7.75 -1.61 27.28
C GLY A 169 8.09 -0.90 25.97
N MET A 170 7.63 -1.42 24.82
CA MET A 170 7.78 -0.76 23.52
C MET A 170 6.56 0.12 23.26
N SER A 171 6.78 1.32 22.73
CA SER A 171 5.68 2.20 22.31
C SER A 171 5.14 1.80 20.94
N LEU A 172 3.87 2.11 20.64
CA LEU A 172 3.25 1.83 19.34
C LEU A 172 4.09 2.36 18.18
N MET A 173 4.53 3.62 18.27
CA MET A 173 5.31 4.25 17.21
C MET A 173 6.67 3.57 17.03
N GLU A 174 7.34 3.17 18.13
CA GLU A 174 8.61 2.45 18.05
C GLU A 174 8.44 1.06 17.41
N ALA A 175 7.34 0.36 17.72
CA ALA A 175 7.04 -0.93 17.11
C ALA A 175 6.79 -0.80 15.61
N LEU A 176 6.00 0.18 15.18
CA LEU A 176 5.74 0.46 13.77
C LEU A 176 7.01 0.84 13.03
N ASP A 177 7.85 1.72 13.59
CA ASP A 177 9.15 2.09 13.01
C ASP A 177 10.07 0.88 12.83
N LYS A 178 10.13 -0.03 13.81
CA LYS A 178 10.90 -1.27 13.69
C LYS A 178 10.35 -2.17 12.60
N ILE A 179 9.03 -2.33 12.50
CA ILE A 179 8.41 -3.13 11.44
C ILE A 179 8.71 -2.52 10.07
N ALA A 180 8.56 -1.20 9.90
CA ALA A 180 8.87 -0.50 8.65
C ALA A 180 10.33 -0.70 8.25
N MET A 181 11.26 -0.51 9.19
CA MET A 181 12.70 -0.62 8.94
C MET A 181 13.15 -2.05 8.62
N PHE A 182 12.73 -3.05 9.41
CA PHE A 182 13.18 -4.44 9.23
C PHE A 182 12.39 -5.20 8.17
N GLY A 183 11.11 -4.86 8.01
CA GLY A 183 10.19 -5.44 7.04
C GLY A 183 10.29 -4.82 5.65
N GLN A 184 10.99 -3.69 5.49
CA GLN A 184 11.07 -2.95 4.23
C GLN A 184 9.70 -2.55 3.68
N VAL A 185 8.79 -2.17 4.59
CA VAL A 185 7.43 -1.75 4.27
C VAL A 185 7.26 -0.26 4.56
N ASP A 186 6.42 0.41 3.78
CA ASP A 186 6.02 1.79 4.00
C ASP A 186 4.82 1.81 4.95
N ILE A 187 4.96 2.46 6.11
CA ILE A 187 3.89 2.57 7.09
C ILE A 187 3.54 4.04 7.26
N GLN A 188 2.37 4.41 6.76
CA GLN A 188 1.83 5.76 6.91
C GLN A 188 0.96 5.82 8.16
N VAL A 189 1.36 6.63 9.14
CA VAL A 189 0.60 6.83 10.38
C VAL A 189 -0.17 8.13 10.31
N MET A 190 -1.48 8.08 10.59
CA MET A 190 -2.30 9.29 10.65
C MET A 190 -1.95 10.15 11.87
N PRO A 191 -2.03 11.49 11.76
CA PRO A 191 -1.59 12.41 12.83
C PRO A 191 -2.39 12.28 14.13
N ASP A 192 -3.60 11.74 14.07
CA ASP A 192 -4.49 11.55 15.23
C ASP A 192 -4.17 10.26 16.02
N VAL A 193 -3.22 9.43 15.56
CA VAL A 193 -2.84 8.17 16.23
C VAL A 193 -2.02 8.48 17.49
N GLN A 194 -2.53 8.05 18.65
CA GLN A 194 -1.86 8.24 19.93
C GLN A 194 -0.73 7.22 20.12
N ASN A 195 0.40 7.66 20.67
CA ASN A 195 1.49 6.76 21.03
C ASN A 195 1.20 6.06 22.36
N VAL A 196 0.71 4.82 22.30
CA VAL A 196 0.33 4.01 23.47
C VAL A 196 1.41 2.95 23.73
N PRO A 197 1.78 2.63 24.98
CA PRO A 197 2.65 1.49 25.27
C PRO A 197 1.97 0.17 24.88
N LEU A 198 2.71 -0.70 24.19
CA LEU A 198 2.25 -2.01 23.78
C LEU A 198 2.58 -3.06 24.84
N VAL A 199 1.59 -3.92 25.13
CA VAL A 199 1.72 -5.06 26.03
C VAL A 199 1.15 -6.28 25.32
N PHE A 200 2.03 -7.16 24.85
CA PHE A 200 1.66 -8.36 24.11
C PHE A 200 1.45 -9.53 25.09
N GLY A 201 0.19 -9.69 25.53
CA GLY A 201 -0.22 -10.76 26.45
C GLY A 201 0.50 -10.72 27.81
N ASP A 202 0.56 -11.87 28.48
CA ASP A 202 1.21 -12.03 29.80
C ASP A 202 2.72 -12.31 29.73
N SER A 203 3.36 -11.87 28.64
CA SER A 203 4.77 -12.14 28.39
C SER A 203 5.65 -11.45 29.45
N PRO A 204 6.70 -12.10 30.00
CA PRO A 204 7.55 -11.46 30.99
C PRO A 204 8.30 -10.25 30.41
N PRO A 205 8.68 -9.26 31.24
CA PRO A 205 9.45 -8.10 30.78
C PRO A 205 10.75 -8.56 30.11
N GLY A 206 11.00 -8.08 28.89
CA GLY A 206 12.15 -8.46 28.07
C GLY A 206 11.92 -9.69 27.16
N ALA A 207 10.76 -10.34 27.22
CA ALA A 207 10.39 -11.33 26.22
C ALA A 207 10.34 -10.70 24.82
N LYS A 208 10.67 -11.50 23.80
CA LYS A 208 10.63 -11.09 22.40
C LYS A 208 9.50 -11.80 21.68
N VAL A 209 8.77 -11.07 20.86
CA VAL A 209 7.77 -11.58 19.93
C VAL A 209 8.42 -11.67 18.55
N ILE A 210 8.36 -12.83 17.93
CA ILE A 210 8.95 -13.07 16.60
C ILE A 210 7.81 -13.40 15.65
N GLY A 211 7.71 -12.67 14.54
CA GLY A 211 6.68 -12.88 13.54
C GLY A 211 7.03 -12.26 12.18
N ASN A 212 6.23 -12.55 11.17
CA ASN A 212 6.27 -11.82 9.91
C ASN A 212 5.59 -10.45 10.07
N VAL A 213 5.77 -9.54 9.09
CA VAL A 213 5.20 -8.18 9.12
C VAL A 213 3.69 -8.22 9.38
N ARG A 214 2.96 -9.06 8.64
CA ARG A 214 1.50 -9.14 8.74
C ARG A 214 1.03 -9.60 10.12
N GLN A 215 1.63 -10.65 10.68
CA GLN A 215 1.29 -11.13 12.03
C GLN A 215 1.56 -10.08 13.09
N LEU A 216 2.68 -9.36 12.99
CA LEU A 216 3.02 -8.31 13.96
C LEU A 216 2.04 -7.13 13.88
N LEU A 217 1.65 -6.71 12.67
CA LEU A 217 0.63 -5.68 12.49
C LEU A 217 -0.73 -6.14 13.04
N GLU A 218 -1.15 -7.37 12.76
CA GLU A 218 -2.38 -7.95 13.33
C GLU A 218 -2.33 -8.03 14.86
N MET A 219 -1.17 -8.35 15.44
CA MET A 219 -0.98 -8.34 16.89
C MET A 219 -1.07 -6.93 17.48
N ILE A 220 -0.50 -5.94 16.81
CA ILE A 220 -0.61 -4.54 17.22
C ILE A 220 -2.06 -4.06 17.18
N GLU A 221 -2.80 -4.39 16.12
CA GLU A 221 -4.21 -4.01 15.97
C GLU A 221 -5.10 -4.57 17.09
N ARG A 222 -4.77 -5.76 17.64
CA ARG A 222 -5.50 -6.35 18.77
C ARG A 222 -5.24 -5.65 20.10
N VAL A 223 -4.07 -5.03 20.26
CA VAL A 223 -3.62 -4.46 21.55
C VAL A 223 -3.80 -2.95 21.59
N ALA A 224 -3.66 -2.26 20.45
CA ALA A 224 -3.77 -0.82 20.34
C ALA A 224 -5.11 -0.39 19.71
N PRO A 225 -5.65 0.79 20.07
CA PRO A 225 -6.89 1.32 19.51
C PRO A 225 -6.69 1.91 18.10
N VAL A 226 -6.14 1.11 17.19
CA VAL A 226 -5.85 1.47 15.80
C VAL A 226 -6.42 0.43 14.85
N ARG A 227 -6.61 0.82 13.59
CA ARG A 227 -6.94 -0.04 12.46
C ARG A 227 -5.83 0.08 11.45
N ILE A 228 -5.36 -1.07 10.96
CA ILE A 228 -4.29 -1.11 9.95
C ILE A 228 -4.93 -1.56 8.64
N LEU A 229 -4.79 -0.75 7.60
CA LEU A 229 -5.28 -1.05 6.26
C LEU A 229 -4.11 -1.38 5.34
N ASP A 230 -4.29 -2.43 4.55
CA ASP A 230 -3.39 -2.77 3.45
C ASP A 230 -3.61 -1.76 2.30
N ASN A 231 -2.57 -0.99 1.98
CA ASN A 231 -2.56 0.07 0.98
C ASN A 231 -1.72 -0.30 -0.25
N GLY A 232 -1.46 -1.59 -0.49
CA GLY A 232 -0.77 -2.09 -1.68
C GLY A 232 0.49 -2.90 -1.36
N GLU A 233 1.32 -3.15 -2.39
CA GLU A 233 2.34 -4.22 -2.40
C GLU A 233 3.31 -4.24 -1.22
N ASN A 234 3.53 -3.13 -0.51
CA ASN A 234 4.27 -3.07 0.76
C ASN A 234 3.90 -1.81 1.57
N ALA A 235 2.66 -1.34 1.46
CA ALA A 235 2.23 -0.10 2.08
C ALA A 235 1.09 -0.36 3.07
N TYR A 236 1.19 0.17 4.28
CA TYR A 236 0.17 0.06 5.31
C TYR A 236 -0.23 1.44 5.83
N LEU A 237 -1.53 1.66 6.00
CA LEU A 237 -2.09 2.88 6.57
C LEU A 237 -2.62 2.59 7.98
N VAL A 238 -2.11 3.30 8.97
CA VAL A 238 -2.53 3.20 10.37
C VAL A 238 -3.50 4.33 10.69
N LEU A 239 -4.74 3.94 10.98
CA LEU A 239 -5.85 4.82 11.33
C LEU A 239 -6.19 4.67 12.82
N PRO A 240 -6.58 5.73 13.52
CA PRO A 240 -7.10 5.59 14.87
C PRO A 240 -8.53 5.03 14.80
N LEU A 241 -8.87 4.12 15.72
CA LEU A 241 -10.09 3.30 15.65
C LEU A 241 -11.38 4.14 15.74
N ASP A 242 -11.33 5.30 16.39
CA ASP A 242 -12.43 6.25 16.51
C ASP A 242 -12.87 6.85 15.16
N LYS A 243 -11.95 6.94 14.19
CA LYS A 243 -12.25 7.48 12.85
C LYS A 243 -12.84 6.42 11.91
N VAL A 244 -12.53 5.14 12.15
CA VAL A 244 -12.94 4.03 11.28
C VAL A 244 -14.43 3.72 11.44
N ARG A 245 -15.01 3.95 12.62
CA ARG A 245 -16.44 3.70 12.89
C ARG A 245 -17.39 4.48 11.97
N ASN A 246 -16.91 5.54 11.31
CA ASN A 246 -17.71 6.30 10.34
C ASN A 246 -17.62 5.76 8.91
N LEU A 247 -16.77 4.76 8.66
CA LEU A 247 -16.56 4.15 7.33
C LEU A 247 -17.27 2.81 7.17
N GLU A 248 -17.63 2.14 8.27
CA GLU A 248 -18.46 0.95 8.18
C GLU A 248 -19.87 1.43 7.77
N PRO A 249 -20.34 1.08 6.56
CA PRO A 249 -21.68 1.46 6.15
C PRO A 249 -22.62 0.88 7.21
N GLU A 250 -23.39 1.75 7.86
CA GLU A 250 -24.51 1.30 8.71
C GLU A 250 -25.18 0.14 7.99
N PRO A 251 -25.32 -1.03 8.63
CA PRO A 251 -25.99 -2.16 8.01
C PRO A 251 -27.34 -1.64 7.54
N GLY A 252 -27.45 -1.39 6.23
CA GLY A 252 -28.61 -0.75 5.65
C GLY A 252 -29.82 -1.54 6.12
N PRO A 253 -30.92 -0.86 6.51
CA PRO A 253 -32.00 -1.41 7.32
C PRO A 253 -32.27 -2.81 6.82
N THR A 254 -31.81 -3.80 7.59
CA THR A 254 -32.01 -5.20 7.30
C THR A 254 -33.50 -5.28 7.09
N GLY A 255 -33.93 -5.54 5.86
CA GLY A 255 -35.34 -5.58 5.51
C GLY A 255 -35.97 -6.60 6.43
N GLU A 256 -36.51 -6.11 7.54
CA GLU A 256 -37.25 -6.86 8.52
C GLU A 256 -38.46 -7.29 7.73
N ALA A 257 -38.36 -8.50 7.17
CA ALA A 257 -39.39 -9.13 6.39
C ALA A 257 -40.63 -9.05 7.26
N ALA A 258 -41.55 -8.16 6.86
CA ALA A 258 -42.79 -7.94 7.57
C ALA A 258 -43.40 -9.31 7.87
N PRO A 259 -43.75 -9.61 9.14
CA PRO A 259 -44.32 -10.90 9.47
C PRO A 259 -45.57 -11.08 8.60
N SER A 260 -45.49 -12.04 7.68
CA SER A 260 -46.61 -12.44 6.83
C SER A 260 -47.75 -12.86 7.77
N SER A 261 -48.70 -11.95 7.94
CA SER A 261 -49.99 -12.18 8.57
C SER A 261 -50.72 -13.27 7.78
N SER A 262 -50.48 -14.52 8.15
CA SER A 262 -51.28 -15.68 7.82
C SER A 262 -52.66 -15.52 8.47
N ARG A 263 -53.56 -14.84 7.76
CA ARG A 263 -54.99 -14.81 8.08
C ARG A 263 -55.56 -16.22 7.88
N PRO A 264 -56.11 -16.88 8.91
CA PRO A 264 -56.84 -18.12 8.71
C PRO A 264 -58.15 -17.83 7.97
N ARG A 265 -58.35 -18.47 6.80
CA ARG A 265 -59.66 -18.54 6.15
C ARG A 265 -60.58 -19.39 7.04
N GLY A 266 -61.58 -18.75 7.64
CA GLY A 266 -62.65 -19.46 8.35
C GLY A 266 -63.45 -20.37 7.40
N PRO A 267 -64.00 -21.48 7.91
CA PRO A 267 -64.79 -22.41 7.11
C PRO A 267 -66.13 -21.78 6.68
N VAL A 268 -66.46 -21.95 5.41
CA VAL A 268 -67.75 -21.60 4.82
C VAL A 268 -68.72 -22.72 5.20
N SER A 269 -69.58 -22.49 6.18
CA SER A 269 -70.70 -23.41 6.47
C SER A 269 -71.74 -23.27 5.36
N SER A 270 -71.77 -24.25 4.46
CA SER A 270 -72.93 -24.55 3.62
C SER A 270 -73.83 -25.54 4.36
N SER A 271 -75.04 -25.12 4.72
CA SER A 271 -76.12 -26.04 5.01
C SER A 271 -77.41 -25.39 4.51
N GLY A 272 -77.83 -25.86 3.34
CA GLY A 272 -79.13 -25.60 2.76
C GLY A 272 -80.20 -26.38 3.52
N GLY A 273 -81.43 -25.87 3.42
CA GLY A 273 -82.57 -26.32 4.19
C GLY A 273 -83.18 -27.65 3.75
N ASN A 274 -84.12 -28.09 4.59
CA ASN A 274 -85.44 -28.56 4.20
C ASN A 274 -86.43 -28.18 5.31
#